data_AF-A0A2U8FLX4-F1
#
_entry.id   AF-A0A2U8FLX4-F1
#
_cell.length_a   1.000
_cell.length_b   1.000
_cell.length_c   1.000
_cell.angle_alpha   90.00
_cell.angle_beta   90.00
_cell.angle_gamma   90.00
#
_symmetry.space_group_name_H-M   'P 1'
#
loop_
_entity.id
_entity.type
_entity.pdbx_description
1 polymer ?
#
loop_
_entity_poly.entity_id
_entity_poly.type
_entity_poly.pdbx_seq_one_letter_code
_entity_poly.pdbx_strand_id
1 'polypeptide(L)'
;MMLEQHNLKISSIENDIDTVYDELTRAYKFETVRKKCEVGGLNKEYANINVYFLNLYRILRFIHNNNILNINNEYSGLLRSFLSRKLLVILAFHLCYRDKSYNEFIKYINEFGFLEHIDLIYLESLMLSKTMNNISQEIIYQNILELDSLDECKLNCLISSLDNSGGRVVIMNDVSRNLVRSPSLLECYRTILNVKRLNEQLDVTSLNSEFNSDFFFSSLFLAIIKRFDKRAFTGNKHIEQILLYYKRYLK
;
A
#
# COMPACT_ATOMS: atom_id res chain seq x y z
N MET A 1 30.30 7.58 9.22
CA MET A 1 29.63 8.47 10.20
C MET A 1 28.16 8.76 9.88
N MET A 2 27.75 9.36 8.75
CA MET A 2 26.31 9.62 8.51
C MET A 2 25.45 8.35 8.32
N LEU A 3 25.91 7.37 7.53
CA LEU A 3 25.17 6.11 7.32
C LEU A 3 25.06 5.27 8.60
N GLU A 4 26.11 5.27 9.41
CA GLU A 4 26.11 4.59 10.70
C GLU A 4 25.11 5.22 11.68
N GLN A 5 25.10 6.56 11.79
CA GLN A 5 24.11 7.28 12.59
C GLN A 5 22.68 7.08 12.06
N HIS A 6 22.52 7.00 10.73
CA HIS A 6 21.25 6.66 10.10
C HIS A 6 20.77 5.27 10.54
N ASN A 7 21.65 4.27 10.47
CA ASN A 7 21.32 2.90 10.85
C ASN A 7 21.02 2.77 12.34
N LEU A 8 21.83 3.39 13.21
CA LEU A 8 21.57 3.44 14.65
C LEU A 8 20.21 4.07 14.95
N LYS A 9 19.84 5.13 14.21
CA LYS A 9 18.54 5.76 14.39
C LYS A 9 17.40 4.84 13.98
N ILE A 10 17.51 4.12 12.85
CA ILE A 10 16.51 3.12 12.42
C ILE A 10 16.39 2.01 13.47
N SER A 11 17.50 1.41 13.88
CA SER A 11 17.50 0.35 14.89
C SER A 11 16.87 0.80 16.21
N SER A 12 17.04 2.06 16.59
CA SER A 12 16.43 2.61 17.82
C SER A 12 14.90 2.74 17.77
N ILE A 13 14.30 2.71 16.57
CA ILE A 13 12.84 2.87 16.38
C ILE A 13 12.18 1.63 15.76
N GLU A 14 12.88 0.50 15.67
CA GLU A 14 12.37 -0.70 14.97
C GLU A 14 11.05 -1.22 15.59
N ASN A 15 10.94 -1.24 16.92
CA ASN A 15 9.71 -1.62 17.61
C ASN A 15 8.55 -0.64 17.35
N ASP A 16 8.87 0.66 17.20
CA ASP A 16 7.87 1.68 16.87
C ASP A 16 7.36 1.45 15.44
N ILE A 17 8.27 1.13 14.50
CA ILE A 17 7.96 0.80 13.10
C ILE A 17 7.02 -0.40 13.05
N ASP A 18 7.33 -1.49 13.76
CA ASP A 18 6.49 -2.68 13.80
C ASP A 18 5.10 -2.38 14.35
N THR A 19 5.02 -1.65 15.45
CA THR A 19 3.75 -1.29 16.09
C THR A 19 2.85 -0.45 15.16
N VAL A 20 3.42 0.56 14.52
CA VAL A 20 2.67 1.44 13.60
C VAL A 20 2.30 0.69 12.31
N TYR A 21 3.19 -0.14 11.77
CA TYR A 21 2.92 -0.93 10.57
C TYR A 21 1.79 -1.95 10.79
N ASP A 22 1.78 -2.63 11.93
CA ASP A 22 0.72 -3.57 12.32
C ASP A 22 -0.64 -2.88 12.37
N GLU A 23 -0.71 -1.68 12.94
CA GLU A 23 -1.95 -0.91 12.99
C GLU A 23 -2.38 -0.39 11.61
N LEU A 24 -1.44 0.04 10.77
CA LEU A 24 -1.72 0.42 9.37
C LEU A 24 -2.32 -0.75 8.58
N THR A 25 -1.75 -1.94 8.74
CA THR A 25 -2.19 -3.13 8.02
C THR A 25 -3.47 -3.71 8.59
N ARG A 26 -3.82 -3.48 9.86
CA ARG A 26 -5.10 -3.90 10.46
C ARG A 26 -6.25 -2.94 10.21
N ALA A 27 -6.00 -1.64 10.14
CA ALA A 27 -7.08 -0.67 10.11
C ALA A 27 -7.94 -0.67 8.84
N TYR A 28 -9.22 -0.39 9.03
CA TYR A 28 -10.18 -0.31 7.93
C TYR A 28 -10.15 1.05 7.21
N LYS A 29 -9.89 2.15 7.92
CA LYS A 29 -9.89 3.49 7.31
C LYS A 29 -8.57 4.19 7.52
N PHE A 30 -8.05 4.80 6.47
CA PHE A 30 -6.82 5.59 6.49
C PHE A 30 -6.86 6.67 7.57
N GLU A 31 -7.98 7.39 7.68
CA GLU A 31 -8.20 8.46 8.66
C GLU A 31 -8.15 7.96 10.10
N THR A 32 -8.67 6.75 10.37
CA THR A 32 -8.63 6.15 11.70
C THR A 32 -7.20 5.93 12.17
N VAL A 33 -6.33 5.40 11.30
CA VAL A 33 -4.92 5.22 11.66
C VAL A 33 -4.24 6.56 11.84
N ARG A 34 -4.51 7.52 10.95
CA ARG A 34 -3.93 8.87 11.07
C ARG A 34 -4.27 9.50 12.41
N LYS A 35 -5.53 9.42 12.85
CA LYS A 35 -5.92 9.93 14.16
C LYS A 35 -5.19 9.21 15.30
N LYS A 36 -5.05 7.88 15.24
CA LYS A 36 -4.27 7.11 16.23
C LYS A 36 -2.81 7.55 16.29
N CYS A 37 -2.18 7.78 15.13
CA CYS A 37 -0.79 8.21 15.00
C CYS A 37 -0.55 9.67 15.41
N GLU A 38 -1.47 10.58 15.11
CA GLU A 38 -1.24 12.02 15.33
C GLU A 38 -1.67 12.48 16.71
N VAL A 39 -2.73 11.90 17.28
CA VAL A 39 -3.30 12.37 18.56
C VAL A 39 -3.81 11.24 19.47
N GLY A 40 -3.64 9.98 19.07
CA GLY A 40 -4.19 8.83 19.78
C GLY A 40 -3.14 7.88 20.36
N GLY A 41 -3.53 6.63 20.54
CA GLY A 41 -2.72 5.62 21.23
C GLY A 41 -1.42 5.19 20.54
N LEU A 42 -1.14 5.65 19.32
CA LEU A 42 0.13 5.41 18.61
C LEU A 42 0.99 6.68 18.51
N ASN A 43 0.60 7.76 19.19
CA ASN A 43 1.26 9.05 19.04
C ASN A 43 2.74 9.00 19.41
N LYS A 44 3.09 8.25 20.46
CA LYS A 44 4.47 8.16 20.95
C LYS A 44 5.37 7.47 19.93
N GLU A 45 4.98 6.28 19.48
CA GLU A 45 5.69 5.47 18.49
C GLU A 45 5.79 6.24 17.17
N TYR A 46 4.68 6.82 16.72
CA TYR A 46 4.66 7.58 15.48
C TYR A 46 5.49 8.87 15.55
N ALA A 47 5.55 9.55 16.70
CA ALA A 47 6.39 10.73 16.88
C ALA A 47 7.89 10.41 16.70
N ASN A 48 8.36 9.27 17.21
CA ASN A 48 9.74 8.82 17.01
C ASN A 48 10.05 8.57 15.53
N ILE A 49 9.14 7.92 14.81
CA ILE A 49 9.25 7.70 13.36
C ILE A 49 9.20 9.05 12.62
N ASN A 50 8.35 9.98 13.02
CA ASN A 50 8.24 11.30 12.40
C ASN A 50 9.54 12.10 12.55
N VAL A 51 10.20 12.06 13.71
CA VAL A 51 11.52 12.66 13.90
C VAL A 51 12.54 12.07 12.92
N TYR A 52 12.49 10.76 12.70
CA TYR A 52 13.30 10.12 11.68
C TYR A 52 12.96 10.62 10.26
N PHE A 53 11.68 10.74 9.89
CA PHE A 53 11.28 11.27 8.58
C PHE A 53 11.72 12.71 8.34
N LEU A 54 11.72 13.56 9.36
CA LEU A 54 12.27 14.92 9.27
C LEU A 54 13.78 14.90 8.96
N ASN A 55 14.52 13.97 9.54
CA ASN A 55 15.94 13.78 9.24
C ASN A 55 16.15 13.22 7.84
N LEU A 56 15.35 12.23 7.43
CA LEU A 56 15.38 11.69 6.08
C LEU A 56 15.12 12.79 5.04
N TYR A 57 14.10 13.62 5.24
CA TYR A 57 13.82 14.79 4.38
C TYR A 57 15.04 15.71 4.24
N ARG A 58 15.72 16.02 5.34
CA ARG A 58 16.93 16.87 5.32
C ARG A 58 18.07 16.22 4.54
N ILE A 59 18.27 14.91 4.70
CA ILE A 59 19.27 14.16 3.95
C ILE A 59 18.92 14.17 2.46
N LEU A 60 17.66 13.91 2.09
CA LEU A 60 17.24 13.93 0.69
C LEU A 60 17.37 15.31 0.06
N ARG A 61 17.02 16.37 0.80
CA ARG A 61 17.24 17.75 0.35
C ARG A 61 18.72 18.04 0.14
N PHE A 62 19.59 17.57 1.02
CA PHE A 62 21.04 17.72 0.86
C PHE A 62 21.52 17.00 -0.40
N ILE A 63 21.07 15.77 -0.64
CA ILE A 63 21.39 15.01 -1.85
C ILE A 63 20.91 15.74 -3.10
N HIS A 64 19.67 16.24 -3.11
CA HIS A 64 19.12 16.99 -4.23
C HIS A 64 19.93 18.25 -4.55
N ASN A 65 20.31 19.03 -3.52
CA ASN A 65 21.13 20.23 -3.69
C ASN A 65 22.58 19.92 -4.14
N ASN A 66 23.04 18.69 -3.93
CA ASN A 66 24.39 18.25 -4.28
C ASN A 66 24.32 17.05 -5.25
N ASN A 67 23.39 17.11 -6.21
CA ASN A 67 23.08 15.99 -7.11
C ASN A 67 24.29 15.48 -7.94
N ILE A 68 25.31 16.32 -8.14
CA ILE A 68 26.59 15.96 -8.76
C ILE A 68 27.29 14.79 -8.02
N LEU A 69 26.99 14.61 -6.73
CA LEU A 69 27.52 13.52 -5.90
C LEU A 69 26.60 12.28 -5.88
N ASN A 70 25.39 12.37 -6.45
CA ASN A 70 24.40 11.29 -6.51
C ASN A 70 24.20 10.81 -7.95
N ILE A 71 25.32 10.51 -8.61
CA ILE A 71 25.33 10.01 -9.99
C ILE A 71 24.48 8.75 -10.07
N ASN A 72 23.56 8.69 -11.04
CA ASN A 72 22.65 7.56 -11.24
C ASN A 72 21.85 7.13 -10.00
N ASN A 73 21.61 8.05 -9.05
CA ASN A 73 20.93 7.76 -7.78
C ASN A 73 21.65 6.75 -6.88
N GLU A 74 22.95 6.49 -7.06
CA GLU A 74 23.67 5.48 -6.27
C GLU A 74 23.66 5.76 -4.76
N TYR A 75 23.90 7.01 -4.35
CA TYR A 75 23.93 7.37 -2.93
C TYR A 75 22.52 7.30 -2.32
N SER A 76 21.51 7.81 -3.03
CA SER A 76 20.11 7.66 -2.62
C SER A 76 19.66 6.20 -2.59
N GLY A 77 20.14 5.36 -3.50
CA GLY A 77 19.86 3.92 -3.56
C GLY A 77 20.48 3.18 -2.38
N LEU A 78 21.72 3.54 -2.00
CA LEU A 78 22.36 3.03 -0.79
C LEU A 78 21.56 3.43 0.46
N LEU A 79 21.17 4.70 0.59
CA LEU A 79 20.34 5.16 1.70
C LEU A 79 19.02 4.40 1.79
N ARG A 80 18.34 4.22 0.65
CA ARG A 80 17.10 3.45 0.54
C ARG A 80 17.27 1.99 0.94
N SER A 81 18.43 1.37 0.66
CA SER A 81 18.69 -0.03 1.00
C SER A 81 18.69 -0.34 2.50
N PHE A 82 18.87 0.68 3.34
CA PHE A 82 18.78 0.55 4.80
C PHE A 82 17.34 0.64 5.33
N LEU A 83 16.37 0.99 4.49
CA LEU A 83 14.97 1.15 4.90
C LEU A 83 14.22 -0.16 4.76
N SER A 84 13.63 -0.62 5.86
CA SER A 84 12.75 -1.78 5.81
C SER A 84 11.50 -1.48 4.96
N ARG A 85 10.93 -2.51 4.34
CA ARG A 85 9.68 -2.37 3.56
C ARG A 85 8.54 -1.77 4.41
N LYS A 86 8.48 -2.14 5.69
CA LYS A 86 7.53 -1.58 6.67
C LYS A 86 7.70 -0.07 6.81
N LEU A 87 8.94 0.40 7.02
CA LEU A 87 9.24 1.82 7.12
C LEU A 87 8.91 2.59 5.84
N LEU A 88 9.15 2.00 4.66
CA LEU A 88 8.76 2.59 3.37
C LEU A 88 7.23 2.74 3.24
N VAL A 89 6.46 1.76 3.70
CA VAL A 89 4.99 1.85 3.73
C VAL A 89 4.52 2.95 4.70
N ILE A 90 5.13 3.05 5.88
CA ILE A 90 4.82 4.11 6.85
C ILE A 90 5.20 5.49 6.29
N LEU A 91 6.31 5.60 5.57
CA LEU A 91 6.74 6.83 4.89
C LEU A 91 5.71 7.24 3.82
N ALA A 92 5.29 6.28 2.99
CA ALA A 92 4.27 6.54 1.98
C ALA A 92 2.95 6.98 2.62
N PHE A 93 2.51 6.30 3.69
CA PHE A 93 1.37 6.70 4.51
C PHE A 93 1.53 8.13 5.07
N HIS A 94 2.69 8.45 5.62
CA HIS A 94 2.99 9.76 6.22
C HIS A 94 2.82 10.90 5.21
N LEU A 95 3.18 10.68 3.94
CA LEU A 95 3.15 11.69 2.88
C LEU A 95 1.82 11.75 2.09
N CYS A 96 0.98 10.73 2.21
CA CYS A 96 -0.38 10.74 1.64
C CYS A 96 -1.26 11.80 2.33
N TYR A 97 -2.15 12.44 1.55
CA TYR A 97 -3.11 13.45 2.01
C TYR A 97 -2.50 14.56 2.89
N ARG A 98 -1.23 14.91 2.64
CA ARG A 98 -0.55 16.06 3.28
C ARG A 98 -0.76 17.33 2.47
N ASP A 99 -0.67 18.46 3.14
CA ASP A 99 -0.70 19.77 2.51
C ASP A 99 0.55 20.02 1.64
N LYS A 100 0.60 21.22 1.05
CA LYS A 100 1.66 21.61 0.10
C LYS A 100 3.05 21.71 0.75
N SER A 101 3.17 21.79 2.08
CA SER A 101 4.48 21.88 2.76
C SER A 101 5.32 20.61 2.57
N TYR A 102 4.69 19.49 2.25
CA TYR A 102 5.36 18.20 2.00
C TYR A 102 5.74 17.98 0.53
N ASN A 103 5.43 18.92 -0.38
CA ASN A 103 5.65 18.73 -1.82
C ASN A 103 7.12 18.49 -2.17
N GLU A 104 8.06 19.19 -1.52
CA GLU A 104 9.50 18.95 -1.73
C GLU A 104 9.92 17.56 -1.27
N PHE A 105 9.39 17.08 -0.13
CA PHE A 105 9.71 15.73 0.33
C PHE A 105 9.22 14.70 -0.69
N ILE A 106 7.98 14.84 -1.18
CA ILE A 106 7.42 13.94 -2.19
C ILE A 106 8.19 14.01 -3.51
N LYS A 107 8.62 15.22 -3.92
CA LYS A 107 9.49 15.40 -5.08
C LYS A 107 10.76 14.55 -4.93
N TYR A 108 11.43 14.59 -3.78
CA TYR A 108 12.63 13.80 -3.55
C TYR A 108 12.34 12.29 -3.53
N ILE A 109 11.21 11.85 -2.94
CA ILE A 109 10.80 10.44 -2.98
C ILE A 109 10.59 9.95 -4.42
N ASN A 110 9.96 10.78 -5.27
CA ASN A 110 9.74 10.49 -6.68
C ASN A 110 11.06 10.47 -7.46
N GLU A 111 11.90 11.50 -7.30
CA GLU A 111 13.16 11.67 -8.03
C GLU A 111 14.16 10.56 -7.75
N PHE A 112 14.22 10.11 -6.48
CA PHE A 112 15.19 9.11 -6.03
C PHE A 112 14.65 7.69 -5.96
N GLY A 113 13.42 7.43 -6.43
CA GLY A 113 12.85 6.08 -6.50
C GLY A 113 12.73 5.39 -5.14
N PHE A 114 12.38 6.11 -4.07
CA PHE A 114 12.47 5.60 -2.70
C PHE A 114 11.52 4.44 -2.38
N LEU A 115 10.45 4.27 -3.17
CA LEU A 115 9.42 3.25 -2.96
C LEU A 115 9.63 1.99 -3.82
N GLU A 116 10.81 1.82 -4.43
CA GLU A 116 11.15 0.65 -5.27
C GLU A 116 10.79 -0.68 -4.60
N HIS A 117 11.12 -0.85 -3.32
CA HIS A 117 10.98 -2.12 -2.59
C HIS A 117 9.64 -2.29 -1.87
N ILE A 118 8.66 -1.40 -2.09
CA ILE A 118 7.30 -1.63 -1.58
C ILE A 118 6.68 -2.82 -2.30
N ASP A 119 6.11 -3.74 -1.53
CA ASP A 119 5.36 -4.87 -2.06
C ASP A 119 3.93 -4.42 -2.41
N LEU A 120 3.76 -3.96 -3.64
CA LEU A 120 2.48 -3.43 -4.11
C LEU A 120 1.42 -4.54 -4.25
N ILE A 121 1.81 -5.77 -4.56
CA ILE A 121 0.90 -6.91 -4.65
C ILE A 121 0.38 -7.29 -3.27
N TYR A 122 1.24 -7.26 -2.24
CA TYR A 122 0.82 -7.45 -0.86
C TYR A 122 -0.18 -6.37 -0.39
N LEU A 123 0.09 -5.11 -0.71
CA LEU A 123 -0.83 -4.01 -0.35
C LEU A 123 -2.17 -4.10 -1.08
N GLU A 124 -2.15 -4.49 -2.36
CA GLU A 124 -3.35 -4.74 -3.13
C GLU A 124 -4.15 -5.93 -2.57
N SER A 125 -3.50 -7.04 -2.25
CA SER A 125 -4.17 -8.22 -1.67
C SER A 125 -4.78 -7.91 -0.30
N LEU A 126 -4.13 -7.06 0.50
CA LEU A 126 -4.65 -6.59 1.78
C LEU A 126 -5.91 -5.72 1.62
N MET A 127 -5.92 -4.83 0.63
CA MET A 127 -7.11 -4.05 0.29
C MET A 127 -8.24 -4.99 -0.13
N LEU A 128 -7.98 -5.93 -1.04
CA LEU A 128 -9.00 -6.82 -1.55
C LEU A 128 -9.56 -7.75 -0.45
N SER A 129 -8.72 -8.32 0.42
CA SER A 129 -9.18 -9.24 1.48
C SER A 129 -10.14 -8.57 2.45
N LYS A 130 -9.85 -7.31 2.81
CA LYS A 130 -10.72 -6.49 3.66
C LYS A 130 -11.98 -5.99 2.96
N THR A 131 -11.96 -5.87 1.63
CA THR A 131 -13.14 -5.48 0.86
C THR A 131 -14.08 -6.67 0.66
N MET A 132 -13.52 -7.85 0.36
CA MET A 132 -14.31 -9.01 -0.03
C MET A 132 -14.95 -9.74 1.15
N ASN A 133 -14.42 -9.59 2.37
CA ASN A 133 -14.83 -10.29 3.59
C ASN A 133 -14.84 -11.83 3.43
N ASN A 134 -13.99 -12.54 4.18
CA ASN A 134 -13.87 -14.01 4.17
C ASN A 134 -13.13 -14.65 2.97
N ILE A 135 -12.24 -13.91 2.31
CA ILE A 135 -11.14 -14.48 1.51
C ILE A 135 -9.85 -14.06 2.19
N SER A 136 -8.99 -15.02 2.55
CA SER A 136 -7.73 -14.70 3.23
C SER A 136 -6.82 -13.90 2.30
N GLN A 137 -5.99 -13.03 2.89
CA GLN A 137 -5.05 -12.23 2.12
C GLN A 137 -4.08 -13.12 1.34
N GLU A 138 -3.64 -14.23 1.95
CA GLU A 138 -2.71 -15.18 1.35
C GLU A 138 -3.29 -15.79 0.07
N ILE A 139 -4.56 -16.18 0.09
CA ILE A 139 -5.26 -16.68 -1.09
C ILE A 139 -5.29 -15.63 -2.19
N ILE A 140 -5.67 -14.39 -1.87
CA ILE A 140 -5.72 -13.31 -2.87
C ILE A 140 -4.34 -13.01 -3.43
N TYR A 141 -3.32 -12.98 -2.57
CA TYR A 141 -1.94 -12.71 -2.96
C TYR A 141 -1.44 -13.77 -3.95
N GLN A 142 -1.65 -15.06 -3.65
CA GLN A 142 -1.29 -16.15 -4.57
C GLN A 142 -2.07 -16.07 -5.88
N ASN A 143 -3.38 -15.84 -5.82
CA ASN A 143 -4.20 -15.70 -7.01
C ASN A 143 -3.69 -14.60 -7.94
N ILE A 144 -3.26 -13.46 -7.39
CA ILE A 144 -2.70 -12.35 -8.19
C ILE A 144 -1.35 -12.72 -8.81
N LEU A 145 -0.47 -13.42 -8.08
CA LEU A 145 0.83 -13.85 -8.61
C LEU A 145 0.70 -14.91 -9.71
N GLU A 146 -0.32 -15.75 -9.64
CA GLU A 146 -0.55 -16.86 -10.58
C GLU A 146 -1.45 -16.47 -11.76
N LEU A 147 -1.90 -15.21 -11.86
CA LEU A 147 -2.84 -14.74 -12.88
C LEU A 147 -2.41 -15.08 -14.32
N ASP A 148 -1.12 -14.97 -14.62
CA ASP A 148 -0.59 -15.25 -15.96
C ASP A 148 -0.77 -16.72 -16.39
N SER A 149 -1.00 -17.62 -15.42
CA SER A 149 -1.19 -19.06 -15.63
C SER A 149 -2.66 -19.52 -15.62
N LEU A 150 -3.57 -18.60 -15.28
CA LEU A 150 -5.00 -18.86 -15.18
C LEU A 150 -5.66 -18.62 -16.55
N ASP A 151 -6.25 -19.67 -17.11
CA ASP A 151 -7.25 -19.54 -18.18
C ASP A 151 -8.64 -19.27 -17.57
N GLU A 152 -9.62 -19.00 -18.43
CA GLU A 152 -11.00 -18.71 -18.00
C GLU A 152 -11.64 -19.87 -17.23
N CYS A 153 -11.35 -21.11 -17.60
CA CYS A 153 -11.87 -22.30 -16.92
C CYS A 153 -11.32 -22.40 -15.50
N LYS A 154 -10.00 -22.25 -15.34
CA LYS A 154 -9.34 -22.23 -14.02
C LYS A 154 -9.83 -21.08 -13.15
N LEU A 155 -10.04 -19.90 -13.73
CA LEU A 155 -10.62 -18.76 -13.00
C LEU A 155 -12.04 -19.09 -12.50
N ASN A 156 -12.89 -19.70 -13.33
CA ASN A 156 -14.23 -20.10 -12.92
C ASN A 156 -14.21 -21.16 -11.80
N CYS A 157 -13.31 -22.14 -11.90
CA CYS A 157 -13.09 -23.15 -10.85
C CYS A 157 -12.62 -22.51 -9.53
N LEU A 158 -11.68 -21.56 -9.60
CA LEU A 158 -11.19 -20.80 -8.45
C LEU A 158 -12.35 -20.07 -7.76
N ILE A 159 -13.12 -19.27 -8.51
CA ILE A 159 -14.28 -18.54 -7.96
C ILE A 159 -15.31 -19.49 -7.35
N SER A 160 -15.60 -20.62 -7.99
CA SER A 160 -16.55 -21.63 -7.48
C SER A 160 -16.07 -22.27 -6.17
N SER A 161 -14.77 -22.52 -6.03
CA SER A 161 -14.21 -23.06 -4.78
C SER A 161 -14.26 -22.03 -3.64
N LEU A 162 -14.09 -20.75 -3.96
CA LEU A 162 -14.26 -19.66 -3.00
C LEU A 162 -15.70 -19.57 -2.53
N ASP A 163 -16.70 -19.70 -3.40
CA ASP A 163 -18.11 -19.66 -3.02
C ASP A 163 -18.48 -20.76 -2.01
N ASN A 164 -18.03 -21.99 -2.26
CA ASN A 164 -18.29 -23.16 -1.42
C ASN A 164 -17.59 -23.13 -0.05
N SER A 165 -16.57 -22.29 0.14
CA SER A 165 -15.79 -22.18 1.39
C SER A 165 -16.50 -21.38 2.51
N GLY A 166 -17.83 -21.31 2.51
CA GLY A 166 -18.67 -20.46 3.36
C GLY A 166 -18.46 -20.61 4.88
N GLY A 167 -17.39 -20.02 5.41
CA GLY A 167 -17.19 -19.78 6.83
C GLY A 167 -17.93 -18.52 7.25
N ARG A 168 -18.87 -18.64 8.19
CA ARG A 168 -19.35 -17.47 8.97
C ARG A 168 -18.19 -17.00 9.86
N VAL A 169 -17.73 -15.78 9.67
CA VAL A 169 -16.85 -15.11 10.64
C VAL A 169 -17.59 -13.93 11.26
N VAL A 170 -17.62 -13.92 12.59
CA VAL A 170 -18.10 -12.83 13.44
C VAL A 170 -16.99 -11.78 13.54
N ILE A 171 -17.25 -10.55 13.12
CA ILE A 171 -16.32 -9.43 13.28
C ILE A 171 -16.37 -8.97 14.74
N MET A 172 -15.21 -8.92 15.41
CA MET A 172 -15.06 -8.16 16.65
C MET A 172 -14.68 -6.70 16.32
N ASN A 173 -15.67 -5.81 16.52
CA ASN A 173 -15.67 -4.35 16.68
C ASN A 173 -15.48 -3.50 15.40
N ASP A 174 -16.17 -2.39 15.13
CA ASP A 174 -17.12 -1.54 15.91
C ASP A 174 -18.38 -1.16 15.11
N VAL A 175 -18.66 -1.85 14.00
CA VAL A 175 -19.96 -1.78 13.32
C VAL A 175 -20.41 -3.19 13.05
N SER A 176 -21.21 -3.72 13.97
CA SER A 176 -21.87 -5.01 13.90
C SER A 176 -22.77 -5.08 12.66
N ARG A 177 -22.20 -5.42 11.51
CA ARG A 177 -22.95 -5.95 10.37
C ARG A 177 -22.36 -7.31 10.03
N ASN A 178 -23.13 -8.35 10.33
CA ASN A 178 -22.97 -9.67 9.74
C ASN A 178 -23.14 -9.52 8.22
N LEU A 179 -22.08 -9.15 7.50
CA LEU A 179 -22.07 -9.13 6.04
C LEU A 179 -21.87 -10.58 5.59
N VAL A 180 -23.00 -11.27 5.42
CA VAL A 180 -23.09 -12.50 4.63
C VAL A 180 -22.52 -12.21 3.25
N ARG A 181 -21.73 -13.14 2.69
CA ARG A 181 -21.26 -13.06 1.30
C ARG A 181 -22.46 -12.73 0.41
N SER A 182 -22.50 -11.54 -0.17
CA SER A 182 -23.41 -11.29 -1.28
C SER A 182 -22.76 -11.89 -2.53
N PRO A 183 -23.50 -12.63 -3.36
CA PRO A 183 -23.02 -13.08 -4.67
C PRO A 183 -22.34 -11.97 -5.50
N SER A 184 -22.71 -10.70 -5.26
CA SER A 184 -22.08 -9.54 -5.88
C SER A 184 -20.59 -9.33 -5.54
N LEU A 185 -20.13 -9.63 -4.32
CA LEU A 185 -18.71 -9.40 -3.96
C LEU A 185 -17.77 -10.41 -4.65
N LEU A 186 -18.19 -11.66 -4.78
CA LEU A 186 -17.44 -12.67 -5.53
C LEU A 186 -17.40 -12.35 -7.02
N GLU A 187 -18.50 -11.84 -7.58
CA GLU A 187 -18.52 -11.35 -8.97
C GLU A 187 -17.64 -10.11 -9.16
N CYS A 188 -17.56 -9.19 -8.19
CA CYS A 188 -16.57 -8.11 -8.21
C CYS A 188 -15.13 -8.65 -8.20
N TYR A 189 -14.83 -9.63 -7.34
CA TYR A 189 -13.50 -10.23 -7.29
C TYR A 189 -13.14 -10.93 -8.60
N ARG A 190 -14.08 -11.69 -9.17
CA ARG A 190 -13.96 -12.32 -10.49
C ARG A 190 -13.68 -11.27 -11.56
N THR A 191 -14.42 -10.17 -11.55
CA THR A 191 -14.22 -9.05 -12.49
C THR A 191 -12.81 -8.48 -12.36
N ILE A 192 -12.34 -8.24 -11.13
CA ILE A 192 -10.98 -7.73 -10.89
C ILE A 192 -9.92 -8.69 -11.43
N LEU A 193 -10.02 -9.99 -11.12
CA LEU A 193 -9.07 -10.99 -11.62
C LEU A 193 -9.11 -11.12 -13.14
N ASN A 194 -10.31 -11.11 -13.74
CA ASN A 194 -10.45 -11.23 -15.19
C ASN A 194 -9.87 -10.02 -15.92
N VAL A 195 -10.12 -8.80 -15.43
CA VAL A 195 -9.53 -7.57 -15.98
C VAL A 195 -8.00 -7.64 -15.92
N LYS A 196 -7.44 -8.07 -14.79
CA LYS A 196 -5.99 -8.21 -14.65
C LYS A 196 -5.42 -9.27 -15.60
N ARG A 197 -6.06 -10.44 -15.69
CA ARG A 197 -5.70 -11.52 -16.62
C ARG A 197 -5.69 -11.05 -18.07
N LEU A 198 -6.64 -10.21 -18.45
CA LEU A 198 -6.75 -9.64 -19.80
C LEU A 198 -5.87 -8.40 -20.03
N ASN A 199 -5.13 -7.93 -19.01
CA ASN A 199 -4.39 -6.67 -19.03
C ASN A 199 -5.25 -5.44 -19.36
N GLU A 200 -6.47 -5.40 -18.84
CA GLU A 200 -7.43 -4.34 -19.08
C GLU A 200 -7.49 -3.33 -17.92
N GLN A 201 -8.20 -2.22 -18.13
CA GLN A 201 -8.44 -1.24 -17.07
C GLN A 201 -9.66 -1.63 -16.25
N LEU A 202 -9.58 -1.48 -14.92
CA LEU A 202 -10.74 -1.68 -14.06
C LEU A 202 -11.76 -0.58 -14.33
N ASP A 203 -12.99 -0.98 -14.60
CA ASP A 203 -14.11 -0.05 -14.59
C ASP A 203 -14.54 0.23 -13.14
N VAL A 204 -13.94 1.27 -12.58
CA VAL A 204 -14.20 1.67 -11.19
C VAL A 204 -15.65 2.11 -10.97
N THR A 205 -16.34 2.57 -12.03
CA THR A 205 -17.72 3.04 -11.90
C THR A 205 -18.70 1.90 -11.66
N SER A 206 -18.49 0.75 -12.31
CA SER A 206 -19.27 -0.47 -12.08
C SER A 206 -18.93 -1.14 -10.74
N LEU A 207 -17.66 -1.04 -10.31
CA LEU A 207 -17.25 -1.54 -9.00
C LEU A 207 -17.86 -0.71 -7.85
N ASN A 208 -18.04 0.61 -8.01
CA ASN A 208 -18.58 1.49 -6.98
C ASN A 208 -20.07 1.25 -6.68
N SER A 209 -20.85 0.79 -7.67
CA SER A 209 -22.26 0.41 -7.44
C SER A 209 -22.40 -0.89 -6.65
N GLU A 210 -21.39 -1.77 -6.70
CA GLU A 210 -21.42 -3.10 -6.08
C GLU A 210 -20.66 -3.15 -4.75
N PHE A 211 -19.54 -2.43 -4.63
CA PHE A 211 -18.85 -2.19 -3.37
C PHE A 211 -19.62 -1.14 -2.58
N ASN A 212 -20.54 -1.58 -1.71
CA ASN A 212 -21.18 -0.75 -0.68
C ASN A 212 -20.19 -0.22 0.40
N SER A 213 -18.88 -0.11 0.08
CA SER A 213 -17.85 0.24 1.04
C SER A 213 -16.95 1.36 0.53
N ASP A 214 -16.93 2.47 1.27
CA ASP A 214 -15.88 3.50 1.22
C ASP A 214 -14.46 2.92 1.39
N PHE A 215 -14.36 1.67 1.87
CA PHE A 215 -13.13 0.99 2.23
C PHE A 215 -12.16 0.81 1.06
N PHE A 216 -12.64 0.29 -0.08
CA PHE A 216 -11.78 0.05 -1.25
C PHE A 216 -11.10 1.35 -1.69
N PHE A 217 -11.88 2.42 -1.80
CA PHE A 217 -11.44 3.75 -2.24
C PHE A 217 -10.61 4.51 -1.20
N SER A 218 -10.81 4.23 0.08
CA SER A 218 -10.05 4.83 1.19
C SER A 218 -8.84 4.00 1.61
N SER A 219 -8.45 2.99 0.82
CA SER A 219 -7.37 2.08 1.17
C SER A 219 -5.99 2.75 1.12
N LEU A 220 -5.07 2.24 1.94
CA LEU A 220 -3.67 2.67 1.93
C LEU A 220 -3.02 2.44 0.55
N PHE A 221 -3.31 1.30 -0.07
CA PHE A 221 -2.81 0.96 -1.40
C PHE A 221 -3.15 2.04 -2.43
N LEU A 222 -4.44 2.37 -2.57
CA LEU A 222 -4.90 3.38 -3.53
C LEU A 222 -4.37 4.78 -3.19
N ALA A 223 -4.30 5.12 -1.90
CA ALA A 223 -3.72 6.40 -1.46
C ALA A 223 -2.26 6.54 -1.90
N ILE A 224 -1.46 5.48 -1.76
CA ILE A 224 -0.05 5.46 -2.15
C ILE A 224 0.09 5.64 -3.66
N ILE A 225 -0.58 4.81 -4.47
CA ILE A 225 -0.44 4.86 -5.93
C ILE A 225 -1.00 6.18 -6.53
N LYS A 226 -1.96 6.82 -5.86
CA LYS A 226 -2.48 8.14 -6.25
C LYS A 226 -1.53 9.27 -5.87
N ARG A 227 -0.79 9.15 -4.77
CA ARG A 227 0.06 10.23 -4.25
C ARG A 227 1.37 10.37 -4.99
N PHE A 228 1.98 9.26 -5.39
CA PHE A 228 3.34 9.23 -5.92
C PHE A 228 3.37 9.04 -7.44
N ASP A 229 4.39 9.60 -8.07
CA ASP A 229 4.69 9.35 -9.48
C ASP A 229 5.24 7.92 -9.64
N LYS A 230 5.05 7.31 -10.81
CA LYS A 230 5.70 6.04 -11.17
C LYS A 230 7.21 6.05 -10.92
N ARG A 231 7.86 7.22 -11.03
CA ARG A 231 9.29 7.41 -10.73
C ARG A 231 9.66 7.02 -9.29
N ALA A 232 8.77 7.20 -8.32
CA ALA A 232 9.01 6.77 -6.93
C ALA A 232 9.22 5.26 -6.81
N PHE A 233 8.69 4.49 -7.76
CA PHE A 233 8.74 3.03 -7.80
C PHE A 233 9.69 2.51 -8.89
N THR A 234 10.63 3.33 -9.36
CA THR A 234 11.63 2.90 -10.36
C THR A 234 12.32 1.62 -9.88
N GLY A 235 12.30 0.55 -10.69
CA GLY A 235 12.82 -0.78 -10.32
C GLY A 235 11.77 -1.76 -9.76
N ASN A 236 10.57 -1.29 -9.42
CA ASN A 236 9.47 -2.15 -8.99
C ASN A 236 8.85 -2.87 -10.20
N LYS A 237 8.74 -4.19 -10.14
CA LYS A 237 8.28 -5.03 -11.26
C LYS A 237 6.78 -4.89 -11.57
N HIS A 238 5.98 -4.45 -10.60
CA HIS A 238 4.51 -4.50 -10.70
C HIS A 238 3.87 -3.13 -10.95
N ILE A 239 4.63 -2.03 -10.87
CA ILE A 239 4.06 -0.69 -10.93
C ILE A 239 3.35 -0.39 -12.26
N GLU A 240 3.93 -0.77 -13.40
CA GLU A 240 3.33 -0.50 -14.71
C GLU A 240 1.97 -1.20 -14.87
N GLN A 241 1.86 -2.47 -14.44
CA GLN A 241 0.60 -3.21 -14.42
C GLN A 241 -0.42 -2.58 -13.47
N ILE A 242 -0.01 -2.20 -12.27
CA ILE A 242 -0.90 -1.56 -11.29
C ILE A 242 -1.45 -0.22 -11.82
N LEU A 243 -0.59 0.61 -12.39
CA LEU A 243 -1.01 1.88 -12.99
C LEU A 243 -1.95 1.68 -14.18
N LEU A 244 -1.76 0.61 -14.97
CA LEU A 244 -2.69 0.21 -16.02
C LEU A 244 -4.06 -0.12 -15.44
N TYR A 245 -4.13 -1.04 -14.48
CA TYR A 245 -5.39 -1.53 -13.93
C TYR A 245 -6.20 -0.42 -13.24
N TYR A 246 -5.54 0.43 -12.47
CA TYR A 246 -6.20 1.45 -11.65
C TYR A 246 -6.25 2.84 -12.30
N LYS A 247 -5.86 2.98 -13.58
CA LYS A 247 -5.73 4.27 -14.27
C LYS A 247 -6.94 5.20 -14.13
N ARG A 248 -8.16 4.66 -14.18
CA ARG A 248 -9.40 5.45 -14.07
C ARG A 248 -9.57 6.08 -12.67
N TYR A 249 -9.01 5.47 -11.62
CA TYR A 249 -9.05 5.99 -10.25
C TYR A 249 -7.99 7.06 -9.95
N LEU A 250 -6.90 7.07 -10.73
CA LEU A 250 -5.76 7.95 -10.51
C LEU A 250 -5.94 9.35 -11.12
N LYS A 251 -7.00 9.55 -11.90
CA LYS A 251 -7.40 10.87 -12.44
C LYS A 251 -8.12 11.70 -11.38
#